data_AF-A0A948V6B7-F1
#
_entry.id   AF-A0A948V6B7-F1
#
_cell.length_a   1.000
_cell.length_b   1.000
_cell.length_c   1.000
_cell.angle_alpha   90.00
_cell.angle_beta   90.00
_cell.angle_gamma   90.00
#
_symmetry.space_group_name_H-M   'P 1'
#
loop_
_entity.id
_entity.type
_entity.pdbx_description
1 polymer ?
#
loop_
_entity_poly.entity_id
_entity_poly.type
_entity_poly.pdbx_seq_one_letter_code
_entity_poly.pdbx_strand_id
1 'polypeptide(L)'
;MRDKNFTSIDEANKYTKELLGSHGNRVPAAAPGNALESAQDIMYEAWDQKDKKERVRLARKALAVSPDCADAYVLLAEEFADSIPEAKKLFQKGVEAGERALGREGFEEHTGHFWGVLETRPYMRARLGLAETLWEMGEREEAIKHYREMLRLNPNDNQGIRYILVHSLAWLSRHDELEDFLNSKEYPDDCAPDWLYTKALLHFIKTGPSPEASALLDKAKKINPYVPDYLTGRKKIPDILPDRIKVGGEDEGYCYAEKFLPIWRRAPGALDWLNGRTERVFSLGGADRNLPCPCGSGKKYKKCCGKTVH
;
A
#
# COMPACT_ATOMS: atom_id res chain seq x y z
N MET A 1 10.82 -16.72 26.20
CA MET A 1 11.67 -17.17 25.07
C MET A 1 12.99 -16.40 24.96
N ARG A 2 13.17 -15.25 25.63
CA ARG A 2 14.30 -14.33 25.37
C ARG A 2 15.72 -14.82 25.73
N ASP A 3 15.90 -16.01 26.34
CA ASP A 3 17.24 -16.49 26.75
C ASP A 3 17.63 -17.91 26.29
N LYS A 4 16.95 -18.49 25.29
CA LYS A 4 17.30 -19.82 24.78
C LYS A 4 17.51 -19.85 23.27
N ASN A 5 18.74 -20.12 22.85
CA ASN A 5 19.11 -20.40 21.47
C ASN A 5 18.82 -21.87 21.16
N PHE A 6 17.84 -22.13 20.29
CA PHE A 6 17.58 -23.47 19.77
C PHE A 6 18.39 -23.70 18.51
N THR A 7 19.04 -24.85 18.42
CA THR A 7 19.91 -25.21 17.29
C THR A 7 19.18 -25.99 16.19
N SER A 8 17.94 -26.42 16.46
CA SER A 8 17.06 -27.05 15.47
C SER A 8 15.58 -26.85 15.78
N ILE A 9 14.74 -27.02 14.76
CA ILE A 9 13.27 -26.95 14.88
C ILE A 9 12.74 -28.04 15.82
N ASP A 10 13.37 -29.22 15.83
CA ASP A 10 12.98 -30.32 16.73
C ASP A 10 13.25 -29.98 18.20
N GLU A 11 14.33 -29.25 18.48
CA GLU A 11 14.65 -28.76 19.82
C GLU A 11 13.62 -27.74 20.31
N ALA A 12 13.23 -26.80 19.45
CA ALA A 12 12.18 -25.82 19.75
C ALA A 12 10.81 -26.48 19.96
N ASN A 13 10.47 -27.49 19.14
CA ASN A 13 9.21 -28.23 19.23
C ASN A 13 9.13 -29.08 20.50
N LYS A 14 10.24 -29.72 20.89
CA LYS A 14 10.34 -30.50 22.13
C LYS A 14 10.19 -29.60 23.35
N TYR A 15 10.88 -28.46 23.37
CA TYR A 15 10.77 -27.47 24.44
C TYR A 15 9.33 -26.94 24.58
N THR A 16 8.67 -26.65 23.46
CA THR A 16 7.28 -26.18 23.44
C THR A 16 6.32 -27.24 24.00
N LYS A 17 6.50 -28.52 23.63
CA LYS A 17 5.71 -29.64 24.18
C LYS A 17 5.91 -29.81 25.69
N GLU A 18 7.13 -29.67 26.20
CA GLU A 18 7.44 -29.77 27.63
C GLU A 18 6.86 -28.59 28.43
N LEU A 19 6.86 -27.38 27.85
CA LEU A 19 6.27 -26.18 28.44
C LEU A 19 4.73 -26.30 28.55
N LEU A 20 4.08 -26.84 27.52
CA LEU A 20 2.63 -27.07 27.49
C LEU A 20 2.19 -28.24 28.40
N GLY A 21 3.04 -29.27 28.51
CA GLY A 21 2.78 -30.44 29.35
C GLY A 21 2.88 -30.16 30.85
N SER A 22 3.70 -29.19 31.27
CA SER A 22 3.91 -28.84 32.68
C SER A 22 2.86 -27.89 33.27
N HIS A 23 2.14 -27.14 32.42
CA HIS A 23 1.20 -26.09 32.86
C HIS A 23 -0.26 -26.35 32.49
N GLY A 24 -0.62 -27.58 32.11
CA GLY A 24 -2.00 -27.97 31.81
C GLY A 24 -2.65 -27.02 30.80
N ASN A 25 -2.13 -26.95 29.57
CA ASN A 25 -2.64 -26.09 28.49
C ASN A 25 -2.77 -24.59 28.81
N ARG A 26 -2.22 -24.09 29.93
CA ARG A 26 -2.15 -22.66 30.23
C ARG A 26 -0.73 -22.18 30.03
N VAL A 27 -0.56 -21.24 29.10
CA VAL A 27 0.70 -20.50 28.96
C VAL A 27 0.91 -19.72 30.26
N PRO A 28 2.10 -19.78 30.89
CA PRO A 28 2.38 -18.99 32.09
C PRO A 28 2.14 -17.51 31.80
N ALA A 29 1.43 -16.81 32.69
CA ALA A 29 1.29 -15.36 32.60
C ALA A 29 2.69 -14.72 32.63
N ALA A 30 2.98 -13.88 31.64
CA ALA A 30 4.24 -13.15 31.57
C ALA A 30 4.42 -12.27 32.83
N ALA A 31 5.68 -12.05 33.22
CA ALA A 31 6.02 -11.07 34.25
C ALA A 31 5.38 -9.70 33.90
N PRO A 32 5.00 -8.88 34.89
CA PRO A 32 4.35 -7.60 34.62
C PRO A 32 5.22 -6.77 33.68
N GLY A 33 4.68 -6.49 32.50
CA GLY A 33 5.40 -5.79 31.45
C GLY A 33 5.72 -4.36 31.83
N ASN A 34 6.64 -3.74 31.09
CA ASN A 34 6.86 -2.29 31.22
C ASN A 34 5.56 -1.52 30.86
N ALA A 35 5.47 -0.23 31.21
CA ALA A 35 4.24 0.55 31.02
C ALA A 35 3.71 0.52 29.57
N LEU A 36 4.61 0.42 28.57
CA LEU A 36 4.22 0.32 27.17
C LEU A 36 3.58 -1.04 26.84
N GLU A 37 4.12 -2.15 27.35
CA GLU A 37 3.52 -3.48 27.19
C GLU A 37 2.11 -3.52 27.83
N SER A 38 1.96 -2.94 29.02
CA SER A 38 0.63 -2.81 29.66
C SER A 38 -0.35 -1.95 28.85
N ALA A 39 0.14 -0.87 28.23
CA ALA A 39 -0.68 -0.04 27.34
C ALA A 39 -1.07 -0.81 26.06
N GLN A 40 -0.18 -1.64 25.53
CA GLN A 40 -0.44 -2.47 24.37
C GLN A 40 -1.48 -3.57 24.67
N ASP A 41 -1.45 -4.17 25.86
CA ASP A 41 -2.48 -5.14 26.28
C ASP A 41 -3.88 -4.49 26.32
N ILE A 42 -3.97 -3.25 26.80
CA ILE A 42 -5.22 -2.47 26.74
C ILE A 42 -5.67 -2.23 25.29
N MET A 43 -4.74 -2.09 24.35
CA MET A 43 -5.09 -1.95 22.92
C MET A 43 -5.64 -3.24 22.33
N TYR A 44 -5.11 -4.40 22.72
CA TYR A 44 -5.71 -5.68 22.34
C TYR A 44 -7.12 -5.83 22.91
N GLU A 45 -7.33 -5.47 24.18
CA GLU A 45 -8.68 -5.42 24.77
C GLU A 45 -9.60 -4.46 24.03
N ALA A 46 -9.09 -3.32 23.55
CA ALA A 46 -9.84 -2.34 22.77
C ALA A 46 -10.31 -2.95 21.44
N TRP A 47 -9.44 -3.59 20.67
CA TRP A 47 -9.84 -4.18 19.39
C TRP A 47 -10.82 -5.36 19.52
N ASP A 48 -10.90 -6.01 20.67
CA ASP A 48 -11.93 -7.02 20.96
C ASP A 48 -13.32 -6.40 21.24
N GLN A 49 -13.42 -5.09 21.51
CA GLN A 49 -14.70 -4.44 21.77
C GLN A 49 -15.46 -4.13 20.47
N LYS A 50 -16.76 -4.40 20.50
CA LYS A 50 -17.67 -4.04 19.39
C LYS A 50 -18.04 -2.56 19.38
N ASP A 51 -18.17 -1.95 20.56
CA ASP A 51 -18.61 -0.57 20.69
C ASP A 51 -17.45 0.42 20.49
N LYS A 52 -17.64 1.32 19.53
CA LYS A 52 -16.67 2.36 19.16
C LYS A 52 -16.33 3.28 20.34
N LYS A 53 -17.31 3.64 21.19
CA LYS A 53 -17.03 4.55 22.33
C LYS A 53 -16.14 3.87 23.35
N GLU A 54 -16.35 2.58 23.60
CA GLU A 54 -15.50 1.80 24.48
C GLU A 54 -14.08 1.63 23.94
N ARG A 55 -13.92 1.38 22.63
CA ARG A 55 -12.61 1.34 21.97
C ARG A 55 -11.82 2.62 22.16
N VAL A 56 -12.45 3.76 21.91
CA VAL A 56 -11.86 5.10 22.13
C VAL A 56 -11.52 5.33 23.61
N ARG A 57 -12.38 4.89 24.54
CA ARG A 57 -12.12 5.00 25.99
C ARG A 57 -10.88 4.20 26.39
N LEU A 58 -10.73 2.97 25.88
CA LEU A 58 -9.58 2.10 26.14
C LEU A 58 -8.30 2.64 25.51
N ALA A 59 -8.34 3.17 24.28
CA ALA A 59 -7.18 3.83 23.68
C ALA A 59 -6.70 5.04 24.51
N ARG A 60 -7.62 5.87 25.02
CA ARG A 60 -7.26 6.96 25.94
C ARG A 60 -6.66 6.44 27.25
N LYS A 61 -7.17 5.31 27.77
CA LYS A 61 -6.61 4.64 28.96
C LYS A 61 -5.19 4.14 28.67
N ALA A 62 -4.94 3.53 27.51
CA ALA A 62 -3.61 3.10 27.10
C ALA A 62 -2.61 4.28 27.06
N LEU A 63 -3.01 5.43 26.50
CA LEU A 63 -2.18 6.64 26.50
C LEU A 63 -1.91 7.22 27.88
N ALA A 64 -2.85 7.07 28.83
CA ALA A 64 -2.63 7.46 30.22
C ALA A 64 -1.63 6.53 30.94
N VAL A 65 -1.51 5.27 30.51
CA VAL A 65 -0.52 4.31 31.02
C VAL A 65 0.84 4.54 30.37
N SER A 66 0.87 4.71 29.04
CA SER A 66 2.09 5.03 28.29
C SER A 66 1.78 5.99 27.13
N PRO A 67 2.39 7.19 27.10
CA PRO A 67 2.23 8.12 25.98
C PRO A 67 2.91 7.63 24.69
N ASP A 68 3.69 6.54 24.77
CA ASP A 68 4.42 5.94 23.65
C ASP A 68 3.65 4.76 23.00
N CYS A 69 2.38 4.54 23.40
CA CYS A 69 1.51 3.56 22.75
C CYS A 69 1.03 4.06 21.38
N ALA A 70 1.78 3.76 20.32
CA ALA A 70 1.47 4.20 18.96
C ALA A 70 0.09 3.73 18.45
N ASP A 71 -0.31 2.49 18.76
CA ASP A 71 -1.61 1.95 18.34
C ASP A 71 -2.80 2.69 18.96
N ALA A 72 -2.66 3.24 20.16
CA ALA A 72 -3.70 4.05 20.75
C ALA A 72 -3.96 5.32 19.93
N TYR A 73 -2.91 5.94 19.39
CA TYR A 73 -3.07 7.07 18.47
C TYR A 73 -3.67 6.64 17.13
N VAL A 74 -3.31 5.46 16.61
CA VAL A 74 -3.91 4.89 15.39
C VAL A 74 -5.42 4.75 15.57
N LEU A 75 -5.86 4.09 16.65
CA LEU A 75 -7.29 3.89 16.92
C LEU A 75 -8.01 5.24 17.06
N LEU A 76 -7.41 6.21 17.76
CA LEU A 76 -8.00 7.53 17.88
C LEU A 76 -8.06 8.27 16.53
N ALA A 77 -7.07 8.11 15.66
CA ALA A 77 -7.09 8.72 14.33
C ALA A 77 -8.21 8.13 13.46
N GLU A 78 -8.41 6.82 13.51
CA GLU A 78 -9.41 6.10 12.70
C GLU A 78 -10.84 6.26 13.24
N GLU A 79 -10.99 6.30 14.57
CA GLU A 79 -12.30 6.22 15.21
C GLU A 79 -12.72 7.51 15.91
N PHE A 80 -11.79 8.28 16.47
CA PHE A 80 -12.16 9.49 17.22
C PHE A 80 -12.07 10.77 16.40
N ALA A 81 -11.13 10.88 15.46
CA ALA A 81 -10.94 12.10 14.68
C ALA A 81 -12.20 12.47 13.88
N ASP A 82 -12.60 13.74 13.96
CA ASP A 82 -13.77 14.26 13.23
C ASP A 82 -13.37 14.86 11.87
N SER A 83 -12.07 14.93 11.57
CA SER A 83 -11.55 15.51 10.33
C SER A 83 -10.20 14.93 9.92
N ILE A 84 -9.91 14.96 8.62
CA ILE A 84 -8.63 14.52 8.04
C ILE A 84 -7.42 15.23 8.70
N PRO A 85 -7.44 16.57 8.94
CA PRO A 85 -6.34 17.23 9.65
C PRO A 85 -6.15 16.79 11.10
N GLU A 86 -7.22 16.39 11.80
CA GLU A 86 -7.13 15.85 13.15
C GLU A 86 -6.54 14.43 13.12
N ALA A 87 -7.01 13.57 12.20
CA ALA A 87 -6.45 12.25 11.98
C ALA A 87 -4.96 12.32 11.69
N LYS A 88 -4.52 13.26 10.82
CA LYS A 88 -3.10 13.51 10.52
C LYS A 88 -2.29 13.77 11.79
N LYS A 89 -2.79 14.64 12.68
CA LYS A 89 -2.11 14.97 13.94
C LYS A 89 -2.01 13.75 14.86
N LEU A 90 -3.03 12.92 14.91
CA LEU A 90 -3.04 11.70 15.72
C LEU A 90 -2.07 10.66 15.15
N PHE A 91 -2.11 10.37 13.85
CA PHE A 91 -1.13 9.48 13.22
C PHE A 91 0.30 9.97 13.38
N GLN A 92 0.55 11.28 13.22
CA GLN A 92 1.87 11.88 13.46
C GLN A 92 2.36 11.62 14.90
N LYS A 93 1.48 11.81 15.90
CA LYS A 93 1.81 11.45 17.30
C LYS A 93 2.07 9.96 17.47
N GLY A 94 1.35 9.10 16.74
CA GLY A 94 1.60 7.66 16.72
C GLY A 94 2.97 7.29 16.16
N VAL A 95 3.39 7.94 15.07
CA VAL A 95 4.73 7.78 14.49
C VAL A 95 5.80 8.21 15.50
N GLU A 96 5.65 9.39 16.09
CA GLU A 96 6.59 9.92 17.10
C GLU A 96 6.65 9.04 18.36
N ALA A 97 5.52 8.50 18.79
CA ALA A 97 5.43 7.54 19.90
C ALA A 97 6.20 6.26 19.60
N GLY A 98 6.03 5.70 18.39
CA GLY A 98 6.79 4.54 17.95
C GLY A 98 8.28 4.81 17.83
N GLU A 99 8.69 6.00 17.37
CA GLU A 99 10.09 6.41 17.30
C GLU A 99 10.75 6.47 18.68
N ARG A 100 10.05 7.03 19.69
CA ARG A 100 10.54 7.04 21.07
C ARG A 100 10.59 5.64 21.68
N ALA A 101 9.56 4.82 21.44
CA ALA A 101 9.47 3.46 21.96
C ALA A 101 10.57 2.54 21.44
N LEU A 102 10.87 2.61 20.14
CA LEU A 102 11.89 1.78 19.50
C LEU A 102 13.30 2.32 19.74
N GLY A 103 13.46 3.64 19.81
CA GLY A 103 14.76 4.29 19.93
C GLY A 103 15.68 4.00 18.74
N ARG A 104 16.88 4.56 18.75
CA ARG A 104 17.84 4.39 17.66
C ARG A 104 18.25 2.92 17.47
N GLU A 105 18.52 2.22 18.56
CA GLU A 105 18.97 0.82 18.55
C GLU A 105 17.91 -0.10 17.94
N GLY A 106 16.63 0.05 18.28
CA GLY A 106 15.55 -0.76 17.71
C GLY A 106 15.39 -0.55 16.20
N PHE A 107 15.61 0.67 15.68
CA PHE A 107 15.62 0.90 14.24
C PHE A 107 16.83 0.26 13.54
N GLU A 108 18.02 0.38 14.13
CA GLU A 108 19.24 -0.22 13.58
C GLU A 108 19.15 -1.75 13.58
N GLU A 109 18.64 -2.35 14.66
CA GLU A 109 18.51 -3.80 14.80
C GLU A 109 17.43 -4.39 13.89
N HIS A 110 16.29 -3.71 13.70
CA HIS A 110 15.14 -4.32 13.06
C HIS A 110 14.92 -3.95 11.59
N THR A 111 15.67 -2.98 11.06
CA THR A 111 15.55 -2.53 9.66
C THR A 111 15.67 -3.72 8.71
N GLY A 112 14.71 -3.85 7.78
CA GLY A 112 14.65 -4.94 6.82
C GLY A 112 13.67 -6.05 7.21
N HIS A 113 13.22 -6.09 8.46
CA HIS A 113 12.27 -7.10 8.93
C HIS A 113 11.32 -6.57 10.01
N PHE A 114 10.99 -5.27 9.97
CA PHE A 114 10.09 -4.61 10.93
C PHE A 114 8.83 -5.44 11.16
N TRP A 115 8.14 -5.87 10.10
CA TRP A 115 6.88 -6.61 10.27
C TRP A 115 7.02 -7.96 11.00
N GLY A 116 8.20 -8.59 10.97
CA GLY A 116 8.49 -9.80 11.71
C GLY A 116 8.60 -9.58 13.23
N VAL A 117 8.86 -8.35 13.66
CA VAL A 117 9.04 -7.96 15.06
C VAL A 117 7.77 -7.27 15.57
N LEU A 118 7.12 -7.86 16.58
CA LEU A 118 5.83 -7.39 17.09
C LEU A 118 5.89 -5.95 17.57
N GLU A 119 6.99 -5.59 18.23
CA GLU A 119 7.26 -4.30 18.85
C GLU A 119 7.31 -3.15 17.83
N THR A 120 7.64 -3.43 16.57
CA THR A 120 7.70 -2.38 15.52
C THR A 120 6.40 -2.20 14.75
N ARG A 121 5.45 -3.14 14.86
CA ARG A 121 4.18 -3.08 14.12
C ARG A 121 3.31 -1.87 14.46
N PRO A 122 3.21 -1.42 15.73
CA PRO A 122 2.48 -0.20 16.06
C PRO A 122 3.00 1.03 15.29
N TYR A 123 4.33 1.14 15.17
CA TYR A 123 4.96 2.19 14.37
C TYR A 123 4.61 2.10 12.88
N MET A 124 4.67 0.89 12.30
CA MET A 124 4.37 0.67 10.89
C MET A 124 2.89 0.96 10.56
N ARG A 125 1.95 0.66 11.47
CA ARG A 125 0.53 1.03 11.32
C ARG A 125 0.34 2.55 11.39
N ALA A 126 0.93 3.22 12.39
CA ALA A 126 0.85 4.67 12.51
C ALA A 126 1.44 5.40 11.30
N ARG A 127 2.57 4.90 10.77
CA ARG A 127 3.21 5.47 9.58
C ARG A 127 2.39 5.27 8.31
N LEU A 128 1.71 4.13 8.15
CA LEU A 128 0.79 3.91 7.03
C LEU A 128 -0.38 4.89 7.08
N GLY A 129 -1.06 4.97 8.23
CA GLY A 129 -2.20 5.89 8.39
C GLY A 129 -1.82 7.35 8.18
N LEU A 130 -0.61 7.76 8.62
CA LEU A 130 -0.08 9.09 8.32
C LEU A 130 0.10 9.29 6.81
N ALA A 131 0.72 8.34 6.11
CA ALA A 131 0.99 8.43 4.68
C ALA A 131 -0.31 8.49 3.86
N GLU A 132 -1.31 7.68 4.20
CA GLU A 132 -2.63 7.70 3.55
C GLU A 132 -3.38 9.01 3.82
N THR A 133 -3.33 9.52 5.05
CA THR A 133 -3.92 10.82 5.38
C THR A 133 -3.25 11.97 4.61
N LEU A 134 -1.91 11.96 4.52
CA LEU A 134 -1.15 12.92 3.71
C LEU A 134 -1.54 12.82 2.24
N TRP A 135 -1.70 11.60 1.72
CA TRP A 135 -2.17 11.35 0.36
C TRP A 135 -3.54 12.02 0.17
N GLU A 136 -4.54 11.73 1.01
CA GLU A 136 -5.87 12.33 0.93
C GLU A 136 -5.87 13.86 0.98
N MET A 137 -5.00 14.45 1.79
CA MET A 137 -4.83 15.90 1.90
C MET A 137 -4.16 16.55 0.67
N GLY A 138 -3.66 15.76 -0.28
CA GLY A 138 -2.92 16.27 -1.43
C GLY A 138 -1.44 16.51 -1.17
N GLU A 139 -0.92 16.19 0.01
CA GLU A 139 0.50 16.23 0.37
C GLU A 139 1.24 14.98 -0.17
N ARG A 140 1.12 14.77 -1.49
CA ARG A 140 1.49 13.52 -2.17
C ARG A 140 2.99 13.21 -2.07
N GLU A 141 3.83 14.23 -2.06
CA GLU A 141 5.28 14.09 -1.93
C GLU A 141 5.69 13.48 -0.59
N GLU A 142 5.12 13.98 0.51
CA GLU A 142 5.41 13.48 1.85
C GLU A 142 4.85 12.07 2.03
N ALA A 143 3.66 11.78 1.50
CA ALA A 143 3.11 10.42 1.49
C ALA A 143 4.07 9.42 0.82
N ILE A 144 4.62 9.77 -0.35
CA ILE A 144 5.57 8.90 -1.08
C ILE A 144 6.86 8.67 -0.28
N LYS A 145 7.37 9.67 0.46
CA LYS A 145 8.52 9.48 1.35
C LYS A 145 8.23 8.44 2.42
N HIS A 146 7.05 8.48 3.03
CA HIS A 146 6.65 7.46 4.00
C HIS A 146 6.52 6.07 3.38
N TYR A 147 5.91 5.93 2.18
CA TYR A 147 5.83 4.64 1.50
C TYR A 147 7.20 4.04 1.21
N ARG A 148 8.13 4.84 0.66
CA ARG A 148 9.51 4.40 0.40
C ARG A 148 10.22 3.96 1.67
N GLU A 149 10.06 4.74 2.72
CA GLU A 149 10.68 4.42 4.00
C GLU A 149 10.06 3.15 4.62
N MET A 150 8.76 2.93 4.51
CA MET A 150 8.14 1.66 4.93
C MET A 150 8.69 0.47 4.16
N LEU A 151 8.92 0.60 2.84
CA LEU A 151 9.57 -0.45 2.05
C LEU A 151 11.03 -0.67 2.46
N ARG A 152 11.77 0.38 2.84
CA ARG A 152 13.13 0.24 3.40
C ARG A 152 13.12 -0.54 4.72
N LEU A 153 12.17 -0.23 5.60
CA LEU A 153 12.04 -0.87 6.91
C LEU A 153 11.52 -2.31 6.82
N ASN A 154 10.68 -2.59 5.82
CA ASN A 154 10.14 -3.92 5.54
C ASN A 154 10.10 -4.23 4.03
N PRO A 155 11.22 -4.65 3.42
CA PRO A 155 11.29 -5.00 1.99
C PRO A 155 10.43 -6.21 1.60
N ASN A 156 10.08 -7.07 2.56
CA ASN A 156 9.13 -8.18 2.32
C ASN A 156 7.68 -7.68 2.14
N ASP A 157 7.43 -6.41 2.44
CA ASP A 157 6.21 -5.67 2.15
C ASP A 157 4.91 -6.40 2.48
N ASN A 158 4.82 -6.88 3.73
CA ASN A 158 3.64 -7.57 4.24
C ASN A 158 2.36 -6.70 4.24
N GLN A 159 2.51 -5.37 4.21
CA GLN A 159 1.40 -4.42 4.20
C GLN A 159 0.96 -4.03 2.78
N GLY A 160 1.66 -4.49 1.74
CA GLY A 160 1.31 -4.20 0.34
C GLY A 160 1.60 -2.75 -0.09
N ILE A 161 2.54 -2.08 0.56
CA ILE A 161 2.97 -0.71 0.28
C ILE A 161 3.50 -0.57 -1.15
N ARG A 162 4.09 -1.61 -1.75
CA ARG A 162 4.58 -1.57 -3.13
C ARG A 162 3.45 -1.27 -4.12
N TYR A 163 2.24 -1.78 -3.88
CA TYR A 163 1.09 -1.51 -4.74
C TYR A 163 0.57 -0.08 -4.57
N ILE A 164 0.59 0.43 -3.33
CA ILE A 164 0.25 1.83 -3.04
C ILE A 164 1.27 2.77 -3.72
N LEU A 165 2.56 2.42 -3.69
CA LEU A 165 3.61 3.21 -4.35
C LEU A 165 3.48 3.17 -5.88
N VAL A 166 3.20 2.01 -6.48
CA VAL A 166 2.93 1.89 -7.92
C VAL A 166 1.76 2.79 -8.34
N HIS A 167 0.64 2.70 -7.62
CA HIS A 167 -0.50 3.58 -7.86
C HIS A 167 -0.11 5.05 -7.72
N SER A 168 0.62 5.39 -6.66
CA SER A 168 1.00 6.77 -6.36
C SER A 168 1.86 7.40 -7.45
N LEU A 169 2.89 6.68 -7.91
CA LEU A 169 3.78 7.14 -8.98
C LEU A 169 3.04 7.24 -10.32
N ALA A 170 2.17 6.27 -10.64
CA ALA A 170 1.34 6.30 -11.83
C ALA A 170 0.33 7.46 -11.80
N TRP A 171 -0.29 7.72 -10.65
CA TRP A 171 -1.26 8.80 -10.47
C TRP A 171 -0.65 10.18 -10.72
N LEU A 172 0.60 10.37 -10.31
CA LEU A 172 1.37 11.61 -10.50
C LEU A 172 2.10 11.68 -11.85
N SER A 173 1.95 10.67 -12.72
CA SER A 173 2.65 10.57 -14.00
C SER A 173 4.18 10.63 -13.88
N ARG A 174 4.72 10.10 -12.78
CA ARG A 174 6.18 9.97 -12.53
C ARG A 174 6.72 8.75 -13.26
N HIS A 175 6.70 8.81 -14.59
CA HIS A 175 6.94 7.65 -15.45
C HIS A 175 8.32 7.01 -15.26
N ASP A 176 9.37 7.82 -15.11
CA ASP A 176 10.74 7.30 -14.94
C ASP A 176 10.89 6.59 -13.58
N GLU A 177 10.45 7.23 -12.49
CA GLU A 177 10.48 6.60 -11.15
C GLU A 177 9.61 5.33 -11.07
N LEU A 178 8.46 5.33 -11.75
CA LEU A 178 7.59 4.17 -11.84
C LEU A 178 8.25 3.05 -12.65
N GLU A 179 8.91 3.37 -13.76
CA GLU A 179 9.62 2.39 -14.58
C GLU A 179 10.75 1.74 -13.81
N ASP A 180 11.57 2.55 -13.13
CA ASP A 180 12.67 2.08 -12.28
C ASP A 180 12.15 1.14 -11.19
N PHE A 181 11.04 1.51 -10.54
CA PHE A 181 10.44 0.69 -9.48
C PHE A 181 9.88 -0.64 -10.02
N LEU A 182 9.12 -0.61 -11.13
CA LEU A 182 8.54 -1.80 -11.78
C LEU A 182 9.58 -2.75 -12.41
N ASN A 183 10.82 -2.28 -12.59
CA ASN A 183 11.95 -3.05 -13.09
C ASN A 183 13.02 -3.34 -12.02
N SER A 184 12.75 -2.95 -10.76
CA SER A 184 13.65 -3.19 -9.65
C SER A 184 13.85 -4.68 -9.38
N LYS A 185 15.01 -5.02 -8.82
CA LYS A 185 15.32 -6.40 -8.41
C LYS A 185 14.67 -6.79 -7.07
N GLU A 186 13.98 -5.86 -6.42
CA GLU A 186 13.32 -6.10 -5.14
C GLU A 186 12.08 -6.98 -5.29
N TYR A 187 11.34 -6.83 -6.40
CA TYR A 187 10.10 -7.56 -6.67
C TYR A 187 10.10 -8.18 -8.09
N PRO A 188 11.06 -9.07 -8.41
CA PRO A 188 11.28 -9.54 -9.78
C PRO A 188 10.10 -10.36 -10.34
N ASP A 189 9.36 -11.02 -9.44
CA ASP A 189 8.30 -11.97 -9.78
C ASP A 189 6.89 -11.46 -9.47
N ASP A 190 6.72 -10.16 -9.17
CA ASP A 190 5.39 -9.63 -8.88
C ASP A 190 4.49 -9.68 -10.13
N CYS A 191 3.39 -10.40 -9.97
CA CYS A 191 2.44 -10.69 -11.04
C CYS A 191 1.06 -10.07 -10.78
N ALA A 192 0.89 -9.30 -9.71
CA ALA A 192 -0.40 -8.69 -9.40
C ALA A 192 -0.85 -7.73 -10.52
N PRO A 193 -2.17 -7.51 -10.70
CA PRO A 193 -2.68 -6.56 -11.68
C PRO A 193 -2.07 -5.15 -11.54
N ASP A 194 -1.92 -4.67 -10.30
CA ASP A 194 -1.25 -3.42 -9.94
C ASP A 194 0.12 -3.30 -10.61
N TRP A 195 0.88 -4.39 -10.69
CA TRP A 195 2.19 -4.44 -11.34
C TRP A 195 2.06 -4.55 -12.87
N LEU A 196 1.39 -5.60 -13.35
CA LEU A 196 1.42 -5.98 -14.78
C LEU A 196 0.62 -5.03 -15.67
N TYR A 197 -0.59 -4.64 -15.26
CA TYR A 197 -1.40 -3.71 -16.05
C TYR A 197 -0.79 -2.31 -16.04
N THR A 198 -0.21 -1.88 -14.92
CA THR A 198 0.46 -0.58 -14.83
C THR A 198 1.73 -0.56 -15.68
N LYS A 199 2.50 -1.65 -15.73
CA LYS A 199 3.65 -1.79 -16.63
C LYS A 199 3.25 -1.72 -18.10
N ALA A 200 2.16 -2.40 -18.48
CA ALA A 200 1.62 -2.32 -19.83
C ALA A 200 1.13 -0.90 -20.18
N LEU A 201 0.43 -0.24 -19.28
CA LEU A 201 -0.04 1.14 -19.45
C LEU A 201 1.12 2.12 -19.57
N LEU A 202 2.13 2.01 -18.71
CA LEU A 202 3.33 2.85 -18.75
C LEU A 202 4.05 2.72 -20.10
N HIS A 203 4.22 1.50 -20.59
CA HIS A 203 4.83 1.28 -21.90
C HIS A 203 3.97 1.91 -23.01
N PHE A 204 2.66 1.70 -22.98
CA PHE A 204 1.73 2.35 -23.91
C PHE A 204 1.84 3.88 -23.87
N ILE A 205 1.95 4.50 -22.69
CA ILE A 205 2.11 5.95 -22.57
C ILE A 205 3.40 6.43 -23.24
N LYS A 206 4.49 5.66 -23.12
CA LYS A 206 5.80 6.01 -23.69
C LYS A 206 5.89 5.79 -25.20
N THR A 207 5.28 4.72 -25.71
CA THR A 207 5.48 4.27 -27.11
C THR A 207 4.23 4.34 -27.98
N GLY A 208 3.06 4.61 -27.41
CA GLY A 208 1.79 4.34 -28.06
C GLY A 208 1.51 2.83 -28.20
N PRO A 209 0.52 2.43 -29.02
CA PRO A 209 0.24 1.02 -29.28
C PRO A 209 1.41 0.40 -30.07
N SER A 210 2.22 -0.40 -29.39
CA SER A 210 3.33 -1.13 -29.99
C SER A 210 3.19 -2.65 -29.76
N PRO A 211 3.90 -3.50 -30.51
CA PRO A 211 3.96 -4.93 -30.25
C PRO A 211 4.39 -5.25 -28.81
N GLU A 212 5.35 -4.51 -28.27
CA GLU A 212 5.89 -4.70 -26.92
C GLU A 212 4.86 -4.32 -25.84
N ALA A 213 4.21 -3.15 -25.98
CA ALA A 213 3.12 -2.76 -25.08
C ALA A 213 1.97 -3.78 -25.11
N SER A 214 1.64 -4.27 -26.30
CA SER A 214 0.58 -5.27 -26.49
C SER A 214 0.95 -6.63 -25.88
N ALA A 215 2.20 -7.06 -26.00
CA ALA A 215 2.70 -8.27 -25.35
C ALA A 215 2.66 -8.18 -23.82
N LEU A 216 3.01 -7.02 -23.25
CA LEU A 216 2.86 -6.77 -21.80
C LEU A 216 1.39 -6.81 -21.38
N LEU A 217 0.50 -6.20 -22.15
CA LEU A 217 -0.94 -6.24 -21.87
C LEU A 217 -1.50 -7.66 -21.97
N ASP A 218 -1.09 -8.45 -22.95
CA ASP A 218 -1.51 -9.84 -23.09
C ASP A 218 -1.02 -10.70 -21.92
N LYS A 219 0.19 -10.45 -21.41
CA LYS A 219 0.67 -11.07 -20.16
C LYS A 219 -0.23 -10.69 -18.98
N ALA A 220 -0.58 -9.41 -18.84
CA ALA A 220 -1.45 -8.94 -17.76
C ALA A 220 -2.85 -9.58 -17.84
N LYS A 221 -3.45 -9.64 -19.04
CA LYS A 221 -4.75 -10.29 -19.31
C LYS A 221 -4.75 -11.79 -19.02
N LYS A 222 -3.63 -12.48 -19.21
CA LYS A 222 -3.50 -13.91 -18.85
C LYS A 222 -3.54 -14.13 -17.34
N ILE A 223 -2.97 -13.21 -16.56
CA ILE A 223 -2.96 -13.32 -15.09
C ILE A 223 -4.31 -12.94 -14.50
N ASN A 224 -4.89 -11.81 -14.93
CA ASN A 224 -6.23 -11.41 -14.48
C ASN A 224 -7.09 -10.98 -15.68
N PRO A 225 -7.91 -11.90 -16.24
CA PRO A 225 -8.72 -11.61 -17.42
C PRO A 225 -9.92 -10.70 -17.15
N TYR A 226 -10.23 -10.39 -15.88
CA TYR A 226 -11.42 -9.64 -15.49
C TYR A 226 -11.20 -8.12 -15.55
N VAL A 227 -9.97 -7.64 -15.31
CA VAL A 227 -9.62 -6.20 -15.30
C VAL A 227 -10.16 -5.43 -16.51
N PRO A 228 -10.04 -5.92 -17.78
CA PRO A 228 -10.47 -5.13 -18.94
C PRO A 228 -11.97 -4.81 -18.94
N ASP A 229 -12.83 -5.72 -18.49
CA ASP A 229 -14.27 -5.51 -18.49
C ASP A 229 -14.68 -4.39 -17.52
N TYR A 230 -14.00 -4.27 -16.38
CA TYR A 230 -14.25 -3.21 -15.41
C TYR A 230 -13.63 -1.87 -15.84
N LEU A 231 -12.39 -1.88 -16.35
CA LEU A 231 -11.75 -0.65 -16.85
C LEU A 231 -12.53 -0.03 -18.02
N THR A 232 -13.12 -0.87 -18.87
CA THR A 232 -13.84 -0.41 -20.07
C THR A 232 -15.33 -0.16 -19.81
N GLY A 233 -15.80 -0.40 -18.58
CA GLY A 233 -17.18 -0.17 -18.18
C GLY A 233 -18.18 -1.20 -18.72
N ARG A 234 -17.72 -2.36 -19.23
CA ARG A 234 -18.61 -3.48 -19.60
C ARG A 234 -19.23 -4.13 -18.37
N LYS A 235 -18.50 -4.14 -17.26
CA LYS A 235 -19.00 -4.50 -15.93
C LYS A 235 -18.93 -3.29 -15.00
N LYS A 236 -19.90 -3.18 -14.10
CA LYS A 236 -19.93 -2.15 -13.07
C LYS A 236 -19.03 -2.58 -11.91
N ILE A 237 -18.13 -1.70 -11.47
CA ILE A 237 -17.35 -1.89 -10.24
C ILE A 237 -18.33 -1.91 -9.04
N PRO A 238 -18.23 -2.90 -8.14
CA PRO A 238 -19.08 -2.96 -6.94
C PRO A 238 -18.95 -1.70 -6.08
N ASP A 239 -20.07 -1.27 -5.49
CA ASP A 239 -20.07 -0.10 -4.59
C ASP A 239 -19.39 -0.39 -3.24
N ILE A 240 -19.30 -1.69 -2.87
CA ILE A 240 -18.60 -2.18 -1.69
C ILE A 240 -17.53 -3.15 -2.15
N LEU A 241 -16.27 -2.84 -1.85
CA LEU A 241 -15.13 -3.70 -2.13
C LEU A 241 -14.94 -4.73 -1.01
N PRO A 242 -14.38 -5.92 -1.31
CA PRO A 242 -14.19 -6.97 -0.33
C PRO A 242 -12.98 -6.70 0.57
N ASP A 243 -13.07 -7.16 1.82
CA ASP A 243 -11.95 -7.12 2.77
C ASP A 243 -10.81 -8.07 2.40
N ARG A 244 -11.12 -9.11 1.62
CA ARG A 244 -10.16 -10.13 1.17
C ARG A 244 -10.22 -10.25 -0.33
N ILE A 245 -9.05 -10.23 -0.95
CA ILE A 245 -8.88 -10.38 -2.38
C ILE A 245 -8.32 -11.77 -2.68
N LYS A 246 -8.95 -12.47 -3.60
CA LYS A 246 -8.46 -13.71 -4.17
C LYS A 246 -7.48 -13.42 -5.29
N VAL A 247 -6.25 -13.89 -5.18
CA VAL A 247 -5.23 -13.79 -6.23
C VAL A 247 -5.75 -14.41 -7.54
N GLY A 248 -5.68 -13.66 -8.63
CA GLY A 248 -6.21 -14.05 -9.95
C GLY A 248 -7.75 -14.11 -10.03
N GLY A 249 -8.45 -13.69 -8.97
CA GLY A 249 -9.90 -13.65 -8.90
C GLY A 249 -10.49 -12.45 -9.64
N GLU A 250 -11.81 -12.48 -9.85
CA GLU A 250 -12.54 -11.34 -10.40
C GLU A 250 -12.53 -10.13 -9.46
N ASP A 251 -12.48 -10.39 -8.16
CA ASP A 251 -12.35 -9.41 -7.09
C ASP A 251 -11.06 -8.61 -7.15
N GLU A 252 -9.94 -9.27 -7.40
CA GLU A 252 -8.68 -8.59 -7.69
C GLU A 252 -8.80 -7.69 -8.92
N GLY A 253 -9.55 -8.15 -9.95
CA GLY A 253 -9.75 -7.40 -11.18
C GLY A 253 -10.54 -6.10 -11.00
N TYR A 254 -11.66 -6.14 -10.28
CA TYR A 254 -12.44 -4.92 -10.03
C TYR A 254 -11.80 -4.01 -8.97
N CYS A 255 -11.07 -4.56 -7.99
CA CYS A 255 -10.30 -3.76 -7.02
C CYS A 255 -9.18 -2.98 -7.72
N TYR A 256 -8.49 -3.58 -8.69
CA TYR A 256 -7.54 -2.87 -9.53
C TYR A 256 -8.23 -1.78 -10.35
N ALA A 257 -9.35 -2.12 -11.01
CA ALA A 257 -10.07 -1.17 -11.85
C ALA A 257 -10.59 0.05 -11.06
N GLU A 258 -11.07 -0.14 -9.84
CA GLU A 258 -11.50 0.96 -8.96
C GLU A 258 -10.40 1.99 -8.76
N LYS A 259 -9.20 1.53 -8.39
CA LYS A 259 -8.04 2.38 -8.12
C LYS A 259 -7.45 3.00 -9.38
N PHE A 260 -7.28 2.23 -10.45
CA PHE A 260 -6.48 2.62 -11.61
C PHE A 260 -7.28 3.20 -12.78
N LEU A 261 -8.60 3.04 -12.84
CA LEU A 261 -9.41 3.58 -13.93
C LEU A 261 -9.21 5.08 -14.20
N PRO A 262 -9.09 5.96 -13.19
CA PRO A 262 -8.79 7.38 -13.44
C PRO A 262 -7.43 7.60 -14.13
N ILE A 263 -6.44 6.72 -13.90
CA ILE A 263 -5.13 6.77 -14.53
C ILE A 263 -5.25 6.36 -16.00
N TRP A 264 -5.95 5.24 -16.27
CA TRP A 264 -6.24 4.79 -17.64
C TRP A 264 -7.03 5.82 -18.45
N ARG A 265 -8.01 6.50 -17.84
CA ARG A 265 -8.78 7.57 -18.50
C ARG A 265 -7.95 8.80 -18.86
N ARG A 266 -6.92 9.11 -18.05
CA ARG A 266 -6.01 10.23 -18.31
C ARG A 266 -4.99 9.94 -19.42
N ALA A 267 -4.77 8.66 -19.77
CA ALA A 267 -3.91 8.24 -20.87
C ALA A 267 -4.70 8.17 -22.19
N PRO A 268 -4.52 9.12 -23.13
CA PRO A 268 -5.32 9.18 -24.34
C PRO A 268 -5.21 7.91 -25.18
N GLY A 269 -6.36 7.33 -25.56
CA GLY A 269 -6.43 6.11 -26.36
C GLY A 269 -6.13 4.80 -25.60
N ALA A 270 -5.76 4.85 -24.32
CA ALA A 270 -5.41 3.64 -23.57
C ALA A 270 -6.58 2.67 -23.40
N LEU A 271 -7.79 3.18 -23.12
CA LEU A 271 -8.99 2.35 -22.99
C LEU A 271 -9.47 1.77 -24.33
N ASP A 272 -9.27 2.48 -25.44
CA ASP A 272 -9.57 1.96 -26.78
C ASP A 272 -8.56 0.90 -27.19
N TRP A 273 -7.28 1.12 -26.92
CA TRP A 273 -6.22 0.14 -27.10
C TRP A 273 -6.48 -1.12 -26.28
N LEU A 274 -6.87 -0.97 -25.01
CA LEU A 274 -7.25 -2.09 -24.12
C LEU A 274 -8.38 -2.94 -24.73
N ASN A 275 -9.35 -2.28 -25.37
CA ASN A 275 -10.48 -2.88 -26.08
C ASN A 275 -10.12 -3.47 -27.46
N GLY A 276 -8.87 -3.39 -27.92
CA GLY A 276 -8.46 -3.83 -29.26
C GLY A 276 -8.99 -2.94 -30.39
N ARG A 277 -9.41 -1.71 -30.09
CA ARG A 277 -9.94 -0.73 -31.07
C ARG A 277 -8.84 0.22 -31.56
N THR A 278 -7.66 -0.31 -31.87
CA THR A 278 -6.49 0.48 -32.29
C THR A 278 -6.67 1.17 -33.65
N GLU A 279 -7.54 0.65 -34.53
CA GLU A 279 -7.69 1.16 -35.90
C GLU A 279 -8.51 2.47 -36.02
N ARG A 280 -9.30 2.87 -35.01
CA ARG A 280 -10.16 4.07 -35.13
C ARG A 280 -9.61 5.35 -34.53
N VAL A 281 -8.64 5.27 -33.61
CA VAL A 281 -8.32 6.41 -32.71
C VAL A 281 -7.16 7.28 -33.22
N PHE A 282 -6.31 6.79 -34.13
CA PHE A 282 -5.19 7.57 -34.65
C PHE A 282 -5.50 8.39 -35.91
N SER A 283 -6.78 8.57 -36.27
CA SER A 283 -7.18 9.66 -37.17
C SER A 283 -7.46 10.93 -36.36
N LEU A 284 -6.42 11.51 -35.76
CA LEU A 284 -6.53 12.81 -35.11
C LEU A 284 -6.92 13.87 -36.16
N GLY A 285 -8.20 14.25 -36.18
CA GLY A 285 -8.65 15.44 -36.88
C GLY A 285 -7.86 16.67 -36.39
N GLY A 286 -7.59 17.61 -37.30
CA GLY A 286 -6.69 18.74 -37.07
C GLY A 286 -7.02 19.68 -35.89
N ALA A 287 -8.21 19.55 -35.29
CA ALA A 287 -8.66 20.33 -34.14
C ALA A 287 -7.93 19.94 -32.82
N ASP A 288 -7.77 18.65 -32.52
CA ASP A 288 -7.20 18.18 -31.24
C ASP A 288 -5.69 18.39 -31.10
N ARG A 289 -5.00 18.53 -32.24
CA ARG A 289 -3.56 18.85 -32.30
C ARG A 289 -3.22 20.22 -31.70
N ASN A 290 -4.22 21.08 -31.47
CA ASN A 290 -4.07 22.40 -30.88
C ASN A 290 -4.32 22.46 -29.35
N LEU A 291 -4.77 21.37 -28.73
CA LEU A 291 -5.00 21.31 -27.27
C LEU A 291 -3.67 21.29 -26.49
N PRO A 292 -3.68 21.70 -25.20
CA PRO A 292 -2.54 21.56 -24.30
C PRO A 292 -2.03 20.11 -24.25
N CYS A 293 -0.72 19.94 -24.25
CA CYS A 293 -0.08 18.64 -24.31
C CYS A 293 -0.26 17.91 -22.96
N PRO A 294 -0.74 16.66 -22.96
CA PRO A 294 -1.08 15.92 -21.75
C PRO A 294 0.13 15.60 -20.87
N CYS A 295 1.36 15.77 -21.36
CA CYS A 295 2.59 15.63 -20.56
C CYS A 295 2.85 16.80 -19.58
N GLY A 296 1.95 17.77 -19.48
CA GLY A 296 2.09 18.91 -18.56
C GLY A 296 3.12 19.96 -19.00
N SER A 297 3.70 19.85 -20.21
CA SER A 297 4.73 20.78 -20.71
C SER A 297 4.25 22.20 -21.01
N GLY A 298 2.94 22.47 -20.89
CA GLY A 298 2.32 23.75 -21.26
C GLY A 298 2.28 24.05 -22.77
N LYS A 299 2.87 23.21 -23.62
CA LYS A 299 2.87 23.35 -25.08
C LYS A 299 1.62 22.73 -25.70
N LYS A 300 1.23 23.12 -26.91
CA LYS A 300 0.20 22.41 -27.70
C LYS A 300 0.70 21.02 -28.11
N TYR A 301 -0.18 20.01 -28.15
CA TYR A 301 0.18 18.62 -28.47
C TYR A 301 1.06 18.50 -29.73
N LYS A 302 0.71 19.18 -30.84
CA LYS A 302 1.50 19.16 -32.09
C LYS A 302 2.90 19.77 -32.02
N LYS A 303 3.20 20.52 -30.97
CA LYS A 303 4.51 21.17 -30.74
C LYS A 303 5.31 20.46 -29.63
N CYS A 304 4.80 19.35 -29.10
CA CYS A 304 5.43 18.54 -28.07
C CYS A 304 5.33 17.06 -28.47
N CYS A 305 4.56 16.23 -27.75
CA CYS A 305 4.49 14.79 -27.99
C CYS A 305 3.92 14.41 -29.38
N GLY A 306 3.14 15.29 -30.02
CA GLY A 306 2.59 15.10 -31.37
C GLY A 306 3.43 15.73 -32.49
N LYS A 307 4.71 16.04 -32.22
CA LYS A 307 5.63 16.61 -33.21
C LYS A 307 6.16 15.48 -34.09
N THR A 308 5.65 15.37 -35.31
CA THR A 308 6.26 14.55 -36.35
C THR A 308 7.60 15.16 -36.72
N VAL A 309 8.68 14.41 -36.50
CA VAL A 309 10.03 14.76 -36.97
C VAL A 309 10.03 14.49 -38.48
N HIS A 310 10.27 15.53 -39.28
CA HIS A 310 10.59 15.41 -40.70
C HIS A 310 12.10 15.44 -40.84
#